data_AF-A0A068CAB3-F1
#
_entry.id   AF-A0A068CAB3-F1
#
_cell.length_a   1.000
_cell.length_b   1.000
_cell.length_c   1.000
_cell.angle_alpha   90.00
_cell.angle_beta   90.00
_cell.angle_gamma   90.00
#
_symmetry.space_group_name_H-M   'P 1'
#
loop_
_entity.id
_entity.type
_entity.pdbx_description
1 polymer ?
#
loop_
_entity_poly.entity_id
_entity_poly.type
_entity_poly.pdbx_seq_one_letter_code
_entity_poly.pdbx_strand_id
1 'polypeptide(L)'
;MAPKTLTALVEEKTLHGSFVRDEDERPKVAYNEFSTEIPVISLAGIDEVEGRRAEICKKIVEACEDWGVFQVVDHGVDAALISNMSRLAREFFALPPEEKLRFDMSGGKKGGFIVSSHLQGEAVNDWREIVTYFSYPLRHRDYSRWPDKPEGWIAVTEEYSEKLMGLACKLLEVLSEAMGLEKEALTKACVDMDQKVVINYYPKCPQPDLTLGLKRHTDPGTITLLLQ
;
A
#
# COMPACT_ATOMS: atom_id res chain seq x y z
N MET A 1 10.52 3.58 -28.04
CA MET A 1 11.08 2.45 -27.28
C MET A 1 9.96 1.88 -26.43
N ALA A 2 9.80 0.55 -26.38
CA ALA A 2 8.83 -0.07 -25.48
C ALA A 2 9.17 0.36 -24.03
N PRO A 3 8.17 0.61 -23.16
CA PRO A 3 8.44 0.85 -21.75
C PRO A 3 9.12 -0.39 -21.18
N LYS A 4 10.42 -0.27 -20.88
CA LYS A 4 11.17 -1.34 -20.21
C LYS A 4 10.66 -1.40 -18.77
N THR A 5 10.21 -2.56 -18.34
CA THR A 5 9.97 -2.84 -16.92
C THR A 5 11.27 -2.66 -16.15
N LEU A 6 11.19 -2.30 -14.87
CA LEU A 6 12.39 -2.23 -14.04
C LEU A 6 13.07 -3.59 -13.94
N THR A 7 12.32 -4.69 -13.98
CA THR A 7 12.90 -6.05 -14.02
C THR A 7 13.92 -6.22 -15.15
N ALA A 8 13.68 -5.60 -16.31
CA ALA A 8 14.61 -5.64 -17.45
C ALA A 8 15.83 -4.71 -17.27
N LEU A 9 15.75 -3.75 -16.35
CA LEU A 9 16.83 -2.80 -16.03
C LEU A 9 17.70 -3.27 -14.85
N VAL A 10 17.28 -4.27 -14.08
CA VAL A 10 18.05 -4.81 -12.93
C VAL A 10 19.40 -5.41 -13.36
N GLU A 11 19.51 -5.87 -14.60
CA GLU A 11 20.75 -6.42 -15.15
C GLU A 11 21.81 -5.34 -15.45
N GLU A 12 21.42 -4.06 -15.42
CA GLU A 12 22.31 -2.94 -15.66
C GLU A 12 23.16 -2.62 -14.41
N LYS A 13 24.44 -2.34 -14.60
CA LYS A 13 25.38 -2.01 -13.51
C LYS A 13 25.21 -0.59 -12.95
N THR A 14 24.52 0.27 -13.69
CA THR A 14 24.39 1.71 -13.40
C THR A 14 22.95 2.14 -13.59
N LEU A 15 22.45 3.03 -12.73
CA LEU A 15 21.11 3.60 -12.88
C LEU A 15 21.02 4.51 -14.10
N HIS A 16 19.91 4.39 -14.84
CA HIS A 16 19.57 5.36 -15.87
C HIS A 16 19.31 6.73 -15.24
N GLY A 17 19.76 7.81 -15.89
CA GLY A 17 19.71 9.17 -15.33
C GLY A 17 18.31 9.64 -14.91
N SER A 18 17.26 9.10 -15.52
CA SER A 18 15.87 9.37 -15.14
C SER A 18 15.46 8.86 -13.76
N PHE A 19 16.27 8.03 -13.09
CA PHE A 19 16.03 7.54 -11.72
C PHE A 19 16.97 8.18 -10.70
N VAL A 20 17.94 8.98 -11.15
CA VAL A 20 18.92 9.61 -10.27
C VAL A 20 18.31 10.89 -9.70
N ARG A 21 18.23 10.94 -8.37
CA ARG A 21 17.74 12.09 -7.60
C ARG A 21 18.83 13.18 -7.51
N ASP A 22 18.37 14.42 -7.43
CA ASP A 22 19.21 15.55 -7.06
C ASP A 22 19.81 15.33 -5.66
N GLU A 23 20.98 15.91 -5.39
CA GLU A 23 21.79 15.57 -4.21
C GLU A 23 21.04 15.74 -2.89
N ASP A 24 20.20 16.76 -2.79
CA ASP A 24 19.39 17.07 -1.61
C ASP A 24 18.15 16.18 -1.45
N GLU A 25 17.72 15.52 -2.54
CA GLU A 25 16.61 14.57 -2.57
C GLU A 25 17.02 13.11 -2.38
N ARG A 26 18.33 12.81 -2.38
CA ARG A 26 18.85 11.45 -2.18
C ARG A 26 18.53 10.90 -0.77
N PRO A 27 18.56 9.56 -0.59
CA PRO A 27 18.44 8.94 0.72
C PRO A 27 19.41 9.55 1.73
N LYS A 28 18.88 9.92 2.91
CA LYS A 28 19.68 10.46 4.03
C LYS A 28 20.02 9.40 5.08
N VAL A 29 19.43 8.22 4.96
CA VAL A 29 19.56 7.07 5.84
C VAL A 29 19.88 5.87 4.94
N ALA A 30 20.73 4.98 5.42
CA ALA A 30 21.09 3.79 4.66
C ALA A 30 19.88 2.86 4.49
N TYR A 31 19.80 2.16 3.35
CA TYR A 31 18.65 1.30 3.01
C TYR A 31 18.44 0.11 3.97
N ASN A 32 19.42 -0.18 4.81
CA ASN A 32 19.44 -1.31 5.75
C ASN A 32 19.43 -0.87 7.23
N GLU A 33 19.18 0.41 7.50
CA GLU A 33 19.03 0.95 8.85
C GLU A 33 17.55 1.07 9.19
N PHE A 34 17.07 0.23 10.11
CA PHE A 34 15.66 0.15 10.50
C PHE A 34 15.43 0.72 11.90
N SER A 35 14.36 1.50 12.07
CA SER A 35 13.89 1.93 13.39
C SER A 35 13.00 0.86 14.04
N THR A 36 13.17 0.68 15.35
CA THR A 36 12.30 -0.16 16.19
C THR A 36 11.37 0.65 17.08
N GLU A 37 11.26 1.96 16.83
CA GLU A 37 10.55 2.89 17.71
C GLU A 37 9.06 3.02 17.38
N ILE A 38 8.64 2.59 16.18
CA ILE A 38 7.23 2.63 15.76
C ILE A 38 6.39 1.75 16.71
N PRO A 39 5.33 2.29 17.33
CA PRO A 39 4.50 1.55 18.26
C PRO A 39 3.89 0.28 17.65
N VAL A 40 3.83 -0.79 18.43
CA VAL A 40 3.15 -2.05 18.08
C VAL A 40 1.96 -2.23 19.00
N ILE A 41 0.76 -2.33 18.42
CA ILE A 41 -0.50 -2.38 19.17
C ILE A 41 -1.24 -3.68 18.84
N SER A 42 -1.52 -4.48 19.86
CA SER A 42 -2.36 -5.68 19.74
C SER A 42 -3.84 -5.30 19.79
N LEU A 43 -4.63 -5.83 18.86
CA LEU A 43 -6.09 -5.71 18.85
C LEU A 43 -6.79 -6.88 19.58
N ALA A 44 -6.04 -7.76 20.26
CA ALA A 44 -6.62 -8.87 21.01
C ALA A 44 -7.51 -8.37 22.16
N GLY A 45 -8.79 -8.77 22.13
CA GLY A 45 -9.81 -8.37 23.10
C GLY A 45 -10.49 -7.02 22.80
N ILE A 46 -10.34 -6.47 21.59
CA ILE A 46 -10.99 -5.21 21.16
C ILE A 46 -12.53 -5.31 21.07
N ASP A 47 -13.04 -6.53 20.84
CA ASP A 47 -14.48 -6.81 20.67
C ASP A 47 -15.12 -7.41 21.94
N GLU A 48 -14.36 -7.58 23.02
CA GLU A 48 -14.86 -8.16 24.28
C GLU A 48 -15.64 -7.14 25.12
N VAL A 49 -16.76 -7.57 25.73
CA VAL A 49 -17.72 -6.70 26.46
C VAL A 49 -17.12 -6.09 27.74
N GLU A 50 -16.21 -6.80 28.41
CA GLU A 50 -15.39 -6.30 29.53
C GLU A 50 -13.91 -6.20 29.10
N GLY A 51 -13.68 -6.04 27.80
CA GLY A 51 -12.40 -6.18 27.15
C GLY A 51 -11.44 -5.03 27.36
N ARG A 52 -10.28 -5.15 26.73
CA ARG A 52 -9.20 -4.14 26.74
C ARG A 52 -9.44 -2.97 25.79
N ARG A 53 -10.67 -2.77 25.31
CA ARG A 53 -10.98 -1.78 24.28
C ARG A 53 -10.51 -0.38 24.66
N ALA A 54 -10.83 0.10 25.87
CA ALA A 54 -10.41 1.43 26.32
C ALA A 54 -8.88 1.61 26.36
N GLU A 55 -8.14 0.58 26.78
CA GLU A 55 -6.68 0.58 26.78
C GLU A 55 -6.12 0.60 25.34
N ILE A 56 -6.70 -0.20 24.44
CA ILE A 56 -6.33 -0.26 23.03
C ILE A 56 -6.61 1.08 22.34
N CYS A 57 -7.78 1.69 22.58
CA CYS A 57 -8.12 3.01 22.07
C CYS A 57 -7.10 4.05 22.52
N LYS A 58 -6.74 4.07 23.80
CA LYS A 58 -5.74 4.99 24.34
C LYS A 58 -4.38 4.83 23.64
N LYS A 59 -3.89 3.60 23.47
CA LYS A 59 -2.62 3.33 22.77
C LYS A 59 -2.64 3.79 21.31
N ILE A 60 -3.77 3.60 20.62
CA ILE A 60 -3.93 4.04 19.24
C ILE A 60 -3.89 5.56 19.15
N VAL A 61 -4.53 6.28 20.07
CA VAL A 61 -4.47 7.75 20.14
C VAL A 61 -3.03 8.23 20.34
N GLU A 62 -2.36 7.72 21.36
CA GLU A 62 -0.97 8.09 21.66
C GLU A 62 -0.08 7.86 20.43
N ALA A 63 -0.23 6.74 19.74
CA ALA A 63 0.52 6.47 18.52
C ALA A 63 0.14 7.39 17.35
N CYS A 64 -1.13 7.74 17.19
CA CYS A 64 -1.57 8.70 16.17
C CYS A 64 -1.04 10.12 16.43
N GLU A 65 -1.04 10.59 17.68
CA GLU A 65 -0.59 11.92 18.06
C GLU A 65 0.94 12.06 17.98
N ASP A 66 1.68 11.06 18.45
CA ASP A 66 3.14 11.12 18.53
C ASP A 66 3.84 10.71 17.21
N TRP A 67 3.27 9.74 16.48
CA TRP A 67 3.92 9.13 15.30
C TRP A 67 3.15 9.33 14.00
N GLY A 68 1.81 9.34 14.04
CA GLY A 68 0.97 9.27 12.85
C GLY A 68 1.02 7.91 12.12
N VAL A 69 1.74 6.92 12.66
CA VAL A 69 1.86 5.55 12.12
C VAL A 69 2.13 4.57 13.26
N PHE A 70 1.59 3.36 13.15
CA PHE A 70 1.82 2.26 14.10
C PHE A 70 1.60 0.91 13.42
N GLN A 71 2.16 -0.14 14.02
CA GLN A 71 1.92 -1.52 13.62
C GLN A 71 0.75 -2.09 14.42
N VAL A 72 -0.09 -2.89 13.75
CA VAL A 72 -1.16 -3.66 14.40
C VAL A 72 -0.86 -5.14 14.37
N VAL A 73 -1.10 -5.82 15.49
CA VAL A 73 -1.04 -7.29 15.61
C VAL A 73 -2.36 -7.81 16.17
N ASP A 74 -2.61 -9.12 16.04
CA ASP A 74 -3.88 -9.74 16.45
C ASP A 74 -5.12 -9.09 15.79
N HIS A 75 -4.95 -8.59 14.58
CA HIS A 75 -5.95 -7.81 13.84
C HIS A 75 -7.09 -8.66 13.23
N GLY A 76 -7.03 -9.98 13.36
CA GLY A 76 -8.09 -10.90 12.95
C GLY A 76 -8.21 -11.16 11.44
N VAL A 77 -7.27 -10.66 10.63
CA VAL A 77 -7.20 -11.01 9.19
C VAL A 77 -6.43 -12.32 9.07
N ASP A 78 -7.00 -13.26 8.31
CA ASP A 78 -6.44 -14.61 8.15
C ASP A 78 -5.02 -14.58 7.53
N ALA A 79 -4.09 -15.27 8.18
CA ALA A 79 -2.69 -15.27 7.77
C ALA A 79 -2.47 -15.99 6.42
N ALA A 80 -3.29 -16.99 6.09
CA ALA A 80 -3.22 -17.67 4.80
C ALA A 80 -3.71 -16.76 3.67
N LEU A 81 -4.74 -15.94 3.91
CA LEU A 81 -5.20 -14.91 2.97
C LEU A 81 -4.10 -13.87 2.68
N ILE A 82 -3.44 -13.36 3.73
CA ILE A 82 -2.29 -12.43 3.60
C ILE A 82 -1.15 -13.07 2.80
N SER A 83 -0.80 -14.33 3.12
CA SER A 83 0.24 -15.07 2.43
C SER A 83 -0.12 -15.32 0.95
N ASN A 84 -1.38 -15.64 0.65
CA ASN A 84 -1.87 -15.82 -0.70
C ASN A 84 -1.79 -14.53 -1.52
N MET A 85 -2.26 -13.41 -0.97
CA MET A 85 -2.17 -12.11 -1.64
C MET A 85 -0.70 -11.74 -1.93
N SER A 86 0.20 -11.96 -0.97
CA SER A 86 1.64 -11.71 -1.11
C SER A 86 2.29 -12.61 -2.17
N ARG A 87 1.92 -13.90 -2.21
CA ARG A 87 2.39 -14.85 -3.21
C ARG A 87 1.95 -14.43 -4.62
N LEU A 88 0.66 -14.14 -4.80
CA LEU A 88 0.11 -13.74 -6.09
C LEU A 88 0.77 -12.44 -6.59
N ALA A 89 0.94 -11.45 -5.71
CA ALA A 89 1.69 -10.22 -6.01
C ALA A 89 3.09 -10.51 -6.56
N ARG A 90 3.88 -11.35 -5.87
CA ARG A 90 5.24 -11.72 -6.32
C ARG A 90 5.22 -12.44 -7.66
N GLU A 91 4.29 -13.37 -7.86
CA GLU A 91 4.10 -14.10 -9.11
C GLU A 91 3.74 -13.15 -10.27
N PHE A 92 2.84 -12.19 -10.06
CA PHE A 92 2.49 -11.18 -11.06
C PHE A 92 3.70 -10.34 -11.49
N PHE A 93 4.48 -9.82 -10.54
CA PHE A 93 5.65 -9.01 -10.88
C PHE A 93 6.79 -9.81 -11.53
N ALA A 94 6.82 -11.13 -11.31
CA ALA A 94 7.72 -12.06 -11.99
C ALA A 94 7.27 -12.44 -13.41
N LEU A 95 6.06 -12.09 -13.82
CA LEU A 95 5.61 -12.33 -15.19
C LEU A 95 6.43 -11.54 -16.22
N PRO A 96 6.51 -12.04 -17.47
CA PRO A 96 7.12 -11.30 -18.56
C PRO A 96 6.52 -9.89 -18.73
N PRO A 97 7.30 -8.90 -19.18
CA PRO A 97 6.84 -7.53 -19.36
C PRO A 97 5.56 -7.41 -20.17
N GLU A 98 5.41 -8.20 -21.24
CA GLU A 98 4.24 -8.22 -22.12
C GLU A 98 2.95 -8.56 -21.38
N GLU A 99 3.00 -9.44 -20.37
CA GLU A 99 1.83 -9.81 -19.57
C GLU A 99 1.42 -8.66 -18.63
N LYS A 100 2.40 -8.00 -18.01
CA LYS A 100 2.15 -6.84 -17.13
C LYS A 100 1.62 -5.63 -17.91
N LEU A 101 2.18 -5.38 -19.09
CA LEU A 101 1.83 -4.25 -19.96
C LEU A 101 0.43 -4.37 -20.59
N ARG A 102 -0.23 -5.54 -20.57
CA ARG A 102 -1.66 -5.68 -20.90
C ARG A 102 -2.53 -4.76 -20.03
N PHE A 103 -2.08 -4.48 -18.81
CA PHE A 103 -2.76 -3.61 -17.86
C PHE A 103 -2.20 -2.19 -17.84
N ASP A 104 -1.38 -1.77 -18.81
CA ASP A 104 -0.78 -0.44 -18.84
C ASP A 104 -1.81 0.66 -18.56
N MET A 105 -1.52 1.49 -17.57
CA MET A 105 -2.39 2.61 -17.14
C MET A 105 -1.90 3.99 -17.61
N SER A 106 -0.92 4.02 -18.51
CA SER A 106 -0.50 5.24 -19.20
C SER A 106 -1.69 5.94 -19.88
N GLY A 107 -1.62 7.27 -19.98
CA GLY A 107 -2.68 8.06 -20.62
C GLY A 107 -3.92 8.31 -19.76
N GLY A 108 -3.80 8.18 -18.43
CA GLY A 108 -4.85 8.58 -17.48
C GLY A 108 -5.93 7.52 -17.23
N LYS A 109 -5.67 6.25 -17.57
CA LYS A 109 -6.59 5.14 -17.26
C LYS A 109 -6.67 4.93 -15.75
N LYS A 110 -7.87 4.64 -15.24
CA LYS A 110 -8.10 4.38 -13.82
C LYS A 110 -7.70 2.94 -13.48
N GLY A 111 -6.53 2.78 -12.87
CA GLY A 111 -5.99 1.49 -12.45
C GLY A 111 -5.30 0.71 -13.58
N GLY A 112 -4.54 -0.31 -13.19
CA GLY A 112 -3.65 -1.10 -14.03
C GLY A 112 -2.20 -1.05 -13.54
N PHE A 113 -1.29 -1.42 -14.44
CA PHE A 113 0.16 -1.50 -14.22
C PHE A 113 0.87 -0.25 -14.76
N ILE A 114 1.89 0.22 -14.04
CA ILE A 114 2.80 1.27 -14.51
C ILE A 114 4.20 1.08 -13.90
N VAL A 115 5.22 1.45 -14.67
CA VAL A 115 6.59 1.61 -14.19
C VAL A 115 6.77 3.06 -13.76
N SER A 116 7.03 3.30 -12.48
CA SER A 116 7.06 4.63 -11.87
C SER A 116 5.74 5.40 -12.03
N SER A 117 5.09 5.79 -10.94
CA SER A 117 3.95 6.71 -11.05
C SER A 117 4.47 8.13 -11.18
N HIS A 118 4.47 8.67 -12.40
CA HIS A 118 4.58 10.12 -12.58
C HIS A 118 3.32 10.78 -11.98
N LEU A 119 3.44 11.53 -10.90
CA LEU A 119 2.56 12.70 -10.76
C LEU A 119 2.98 13.65 -11.89
N GLN A 120 2.01 14.15 -12.66
CA GLN A 120 2.29 15.00 -13.82
C GLN A 120 3.22 16.16 -13.42
N GLY A 121 4.41 16.23 -14.03
CA GLY A 121 5.38 17.31 -13.82
C GLY A 121 6.72 16.90 -13.22
N GLU A 122 6.90 15.65 -12.78
CA GLU A 122 8.16 15.20 -12.17
C GLU A 122 9.21 14.78 -13.21
N ALA A 123 10.43 15.30 -13.05
CA ALA A 123 11.57 15.02 -13.93
C ALA A 123 12.28 13.68 -13.61
N VAL A 124 12.13 13.16 -12.38
CA VAL A 124 12.83 11.97 -11.87
C VAL A 124 11.83 10.89 -11.44
N ASN A 125 12.09 9.66 -11.87
CA ASN A 125 11.28 8.48 -11.64
C ASN A 125 11.58 7.82 -10.29
N ASP A 126 10.54 7.21 -9.72
CA ASP A 126 10.66 6.29 -8.59
C ASP A 126 11.15 4.91 -9.06
N TRP A 127 12.03 4.28 -8.30
CA TRP A 127 12.53 2.91 -8.54
C TRP A 127 11.51 1.86 -8.08
N ARG A 128 10.32 1.86 -8.69
CA ARG A 128 9.27 0.87 -8.46
C ARG A 128 8.42 0.56 -9.69
N GLU A 129 7.85 -0.63 -9.68
CA GLU A 129 6.69 -0.99 -10.48
C GLU A 129 5.45 -1.01 -9.60
N ILE A 130 4.30 -0.68 -10.18
CA ILE A 130 3.06 -0.56 -9.43
C ILE A 130 1.94 -1.23 -10.21
N VAL A 131 1.10 -1.99 -9.52
CA VAL A 131 -0.26 -2.28 -9.99
C VAL A 131 -1.26 -1.70 -9.00
N THR A 132 -2.26 -1.00 -9.51
CA THR A 132 -3.28 -0.36 -8.68
C THR A 132 -4.67 -0.51 -9.27
N TYR A 133 -5.66 -0.63 -8.41
CA TYR A 133 -7.06 -0.70 -8.82
C TYR A 133 -7.97 -0.32 -7.66
N PHE A 134 -9.21 0.05 -8.00
CA PHE A 134 -10.23 0.42 -7.04
C PHE A 134 -11.08 -0.79 -6.70
N SER A 135 -11.19 -1.10 -5.42
CA SER A 135 -11.92 -2.26 -4.90
C SER A 135 -13.21 -1.87 -4.17
N TYR A 136 -13.30 -0.63 -3.68
CA TYR A 136 -14.55 -0.03 -3.20
C TYR A 136 -14.77 1.36 -3.79
N PRO A 137 -16.04 1.77 -3.97
CA PRO A 137 -17.25 0.94 -3.77
C PRO A 137 -17.36 -0.17 -4.83
N LEU A 138 -18.10 -1.25 -4.53
CA LEU A 138 -18.19 -2.43 -5.42
C LEU A 138 -18.62 -2.07 -6.86
N ARG A 139 -19.50 -1.07 -7.00
CA ARG A 139 -19.96 -0.53 -8.29
C ARG A 139 -18.85 0.08 -9.15
N HIS A 140 -17.69 0.42 -8.58
CA HIS A 140 -16.54 0.98 -9.27
C HIS A 140 -15.47 -0.06 -9.61
N ARG A 141 -15.68 -1.35 -9.28
CA ARG A 141 -14.76 -2.42 -9.67
C ARG A 141 -14.77 -2.58 -11.19
N ASP A 142 -13.61 -2.34 -11.79
CA ASP A 142 -13.34 -2.62 -13.21
C ASP A 142 -12.35 -3.78 -13.33
N TYR A 143 -12.87 -5.00 -13.40
CA TYR A 143 -12.05 -6.21 -13.51
C TYR A 143 -11.21 -6.27 -14.80
N SER A 144 -11.51 -5.47 -15.83
CA SER A 144 -10.66 -5.37 -17.02
C SER A 144 -9.30 -4.71 -16.72
N ARG A 145 -9.19 -4.04 -15.56
CA ARG A 145 -7.97 -3.38 -15.08
C ARG A 145 -7.24 -4.16 -14.00
N TRP A 146 -7.82 -5.26 -13.51
CA TRP A 146 -7.24 -6.11 -12.49
C TRP A 146 -6.40 -7.20 -13.17
N PRO A 147 -5.23 -7.57 -12.62
CA PRO A 147 -4.50 -8.73 -13.12
C PRO A 147 -5.37 -9.98 -13.18
N ASP A 148 -5.31 -10.68 -14.31
CA ASP A 148 -5.96 -11.97 -14.53
C ASP A 148 -4.99 -13.15 -14.38
N LYS A 149 -3.70 -12.84 -14.18
CA LYS A 149 -2.63 -13.76 -13.87
C LYS A 149 -1.83 -13.23 -12.67
N PRO A 150 -1.31 -14.10 -11.80
CA PRO A 150 -1.59 -15.55 -11.71
C PRO A 150 -3.07 -15.87 -11.45
N GLU A 151 -3.46 -17.12 -11.72
CA GLU A 151 -4.83 -17.60 -11.46
C GLU A 151 -5.20 -17.39 -9.98
N GLY A 152 -6.44 -16.97 -9.74
CA GLY A 152 -6.94 -16.67 -8.40
C GLY A 152 -6.68 -15.24 -7.93
N TRP A 153 -5.96 -14.40 -8.70
CA TRP A 153 -5.72 -12.99 -8.36
C TRP A 153 -7.00 -12.25 -7.97
N ILE A 154 -8.02 -12.31 -8.83
CA ILE A 154 -9.28 -11.60 -8.62
C ILE A 154 -9.94 -12.08 -7.33
N ALA A 155 -10.22 -13.38 -7.22
CA ALA A 155 -10.93 -13.95 -6.07
C ALA A 155 -10.23 -13.64 -4.73
N VAL A 156 -8.91 -13.81 -4.66
CA VAL A 156 -8.13 -13.51 -3.45
C VAL A 156 -8.13 -12.01 -3.15
N THR A 157 -8.01 -11.17 -4.18
CA THR A 157 -8.06 -9.71 -4.02
C THR A 157 -9.42 -9.25 -3.48
N GLU A 158 -10.52 -9.86 -3.93
CA GLU A 158 -11.86 -9.52 -3.45
C GLU A 158 -12.03 -9.82 -1.97
N GLU A 159 -11.63 -11.03 -1.54
CA GLU A 159 -11.68 -11.44 -0.14
C GLU A 159 -10.73 -10.57 0.72
N TYR A 160 -9.50 -10.37 0.27
CA TYR A 160 -8.51 -9.54 0.96
C TYR A 160 -9.01 -8.10 1.14
N SER A 161 -9.57 -7.52 0.08
CA SER A 161 -10.16 -6.18 0.07
C SER A 161 -11.29 -6.04 1.08
N GLU A 162 -12.19 -7.03 1.14
CA GLU A 162 -13.31 -7.05 2.10
C GLU A 162 -12.79 -7.12 3.54
N LYS A 163 -11.84 -8.02 3.84
CA LYS A 163 -11.26 -8.15 5.19
C LYS A 163 -10.53 -6.88 5.62
N LEU A 164 -9.77 -6.25 4.73
CA LEU A 164 -9.08 -4.99 5.03
C LEU A 164 -10.05 -3.81 5.17
N MET A 165 -11.14 -3.80 4.41
CA MET A 165 -12.19 -2.78 4.58
C MET A 165 -12.80 -2.88 5.99
N GLY A 166 -13.15 -4.10 6.42
CA GLY A 166 -13.65 -4.33 7.78
C GLY A 166 -12.66 -3.90 8.86
N LEU A 167 -11.37 -4.20 8.69
CA LEU A 167 -10.32 -3.75 9.61
C LEU A 167 -10.19 -2.22 9.64
N ALA A 168 -10.23 -1.56 8.48
CA ALA A 168 -10.18 -0.10 8.39
C ALA A 168 -11.37 0.53 9.11
N CYS A 169 -12.60 0.05 8.88
CA CYS A 169 -13.79 0.50 9.60
C CYS A 169 -13.63 0.36 11.11
N LYS A 170 -13.14 -0.79 11.60
CA LYS A 170 -12.91 -1.02 13.03
C LYS A 170 -11.90 -0.04 13.62
N LEU A 171 -10.82 0.27 12.91
CA LEU A 171 -9.84 1.27 13.35
C LEU A 171 -10.43 2.69 13.35
N LEU A 172 -11.25 3.03 12.35
CA LEU A 172 -11.97 4.31 12.33
C LEU A 172 -12.99 4.44 13.46
N GLU A 173 -13.62 3.33 13.88
CA GLU A 173 -14.49 3.33 15.06
C GLU A 173 -13.71 3.61 16.33
N VAL A 174 -12.56 2.96 16.51
CA VAL A 174 -11.67 3.20 17.64
C VAL A 174 -11.22 4.66 17.67
N LEU A 175 -10.80 5.21 16.53
CA LEU A 175 -10.39 6.61 16.42
C LEU A 175 -11.56 7.57 16.73
N SER A 176 -12.78 7.23 16.31
CA SER A 176 -13.97 8.03 16.64
C SER A 176 -14.23 8.07 18.15
N GLU A 177 -14.22 6.91 18.81
CA GLU A 177 -14.40 6.81 20.26
C GLU A 177 -13.29 7.53 21.04
N ALA A 178 -12.05 7.39 20.57
CA ALA A 178 -10.88 8.07 21.11
C ALA A 178 -11.01 9.60 21.11
N MET A 179 -11.65 10.16 20.08
CA MET A 179 -11.95 11.59 19.99
C MET A 179 -13.21 11.99 20.78
N GLY A 180 -13.82 11.06 21.53
CA GLY A 180 -15.07 11.29 22.27
C GLY A 180 -16.30 11.40 21.36
N LEU A 181 -16.23 10.89 20.13
CA LEU A 181 -17.33 10.88 19.17
C LEU A 181 -18.11 9.57 19.24
N GLU A 182 -19.28 9.55 18.60
CA GLU A 182 -19.98 8.28 18.33
C GLU A 182 -19.11 7.36 17.47
N LYS A 183 -19.21 6.03 17.67
CA LYS A 183 -18.35 5.03 17.00
C LYS A 183 -18.29 5.21 15.48
N GLU A 184 -19.41 5.55 14.87
CA GLU A 184 -19.53 5.63 13.42
C GLU A 184 -19.22 7.03 12.86
N ALA A 185 -18.71 7.97 13.68
CA ALA A 185 -18.55 9.36 13.26
C ALA A 185 -17.60 9.51 12.06
N LEU A 186 -16.41 8.88 12.11
CA LEU A 186 -15.45 8.95 11.00
C LEU A 186 -15.92 8.18 9.77
N THR A 187 -16.55 7.02 9.94
CA THR A 187 -17.09 6.25 8.82
C THR A 187 -18.26 6.96 8.14
N LYS A 188 -19.14 7.63 8.90
CA LYS A 188 -20.22 8.49 8.36
C LYS A 188 -19.71 9.75 7.68
N ALA A 189 -18.58 10.30 8.13
CA ALA A 189 -17.93 11.43 7.48
C ALA A 189 -17.33 11.05 6.11
N CYS A 190 -17.00 9.78 5.91
CA CYS A 190 -16.62 9.24 4.60
C CYS A 190 -17.89 9.01 3.75
N VAL A 191 -18.28 10.03 2.97
CA VAL A 191 -19.51 10.02 2.12
C VAL A 191 -19.64 8.73 1.30
N ASP A 192 -18.56 8.34 0.63
CA ASP A 192 -18.37 7.02 0.03
C ASP A 192 -16.99 6.52 0.48
N MET A 193 -16.95 5.33 1.07
CA MET A 193 -15.70 4.72 1.51
C MET A 193 -14.99 4.09 0.31
N ASP A 194 -14.14 4.90 -0.33
CA ASP A 194 -13.31 4.48 -1.44
C ASP A 194 -12.13 3.63 -0.92
N GLN A 195 -11.87 2.51 -1.59
CA GLN A 195 -10.69 1.69 -1.33
C GLN A 195 -9.88 1.53 -2.61
N LYS A 196 -8.62 1.93 -2.53
CA LYS A 196 -7.62 1.75 -3.57
C LYS A 196 -6.60 0.74 -3.09
N VAL A 197 -6.45 -0.35 -3.83
CA VAL A 197 -5.35 -1.29 -3.62
C VAL A 197 -4.16 -0.82 -4.46
N VAL A 198 -3.01 -0.72 -3.82
CA VAL A 198 -1.74 -0.36 -4.46
C VAL A 198 -0.72 -1.41 -4.07
N ILE A 199 -0.23 -2.16 -5.05
CA ILE A 199 0.84 -3.12 -4.84
C ILE A 199 2.09 -2.53 -5.45
N ASN A 200 3.07 -2.23 -4.60
CA ASN A 200 4.36 -1.69 -5.00
C ASN A 200 5.38 -2.83 -5.07
N TYR A 201 6.14 -2.88 -6.16
CA TYR A 201 7.25 -3.79 -6.31
C TYR A 201 8.55 -3.00 -6.49
N TYR A 202 9.49 -3.25 -5.58
CA TYR A 202 10.79 -2.57 -5.53
C TYR A 202 11.88 -3.57 -5.91
N PRO A 203 12.30 -3.63 -7.19
CA PRO A 203 13.37 -4.52 -7.59
C PRO A 203 14.70 -4.10 -6.98
N LYS A 204 15.66 -5.03 -6.90
CA LYS A 204 17.02 -4.73 -6.42
C LYS A 204 17.63 -3.59 -7.24
N CYS A 205 18.09 -2.55 -6.55
CA CYS A 205 18.70 -1.38 -7.16
C CYS A 205 20.23 -1.54 -7.20
N PRO A 206 20.92 -1.24 -8.32
CA PRO A 206 22.38 -1.29 -8.38
C PRO A 206 23.05 -0.13 -7.61
N GLN A 207 22.38 1.02 -7.46
CA GLN A 207 22.91 2.20 -6.78
C GLN A 207 21.83 2.81 -5.86
N PRO A 208 21.48 2.16 -4.74
CA PRO A 208 20.36 2.57 -3.89
C PRO A 208 20.52 3.98 -3.29
N ASP A 209 21.76 4.47 -3.14
CA ASP A 209 22.04 5.81 -2.60
C ASP A 209 21.72 6.96 -3.57
N LEU A 210 21.37 6.67 -4.82
CA LEU A 210 21.07 7.66 -5.85
C LEU A 210 19.59 7.77 -6.20
N THR A 211 18.74 6.87 -5.70
CA THR A 211 17.32 6.81 -6.07
C THR A 211 16.44 6.54 -4.86
N LEU A 212 15.12 6.58 -5.07
CA LEU A 212 14.12 6.24 -4.07
C LEU A 212 13.12 5.27 -4.69
N GLY A 213 12.73 4.25 -3.93
CA GLY A 213 11.61 3.39 -4.33
C GLY A 213 10.30 4.18 -4.40
N LEU A 214 10.11 5.10 -3.45
CA LEU A 214 9.00 6.04 -3.43
C LEU A 214 9.47 7.33 -2.76
N LYS A 215 9.24 8.47 -3.42
CA LYS A 215 9.61 9.78 -2.87
C LYS A 215 8.88 10.12 -1.56
N ARG A 216 9.40 11.12 -0.84
CA ARG A 216 8.78 11.66 0.38
C ARG A 216 7.39 12.20 0.07
N HIS A 217 6.40 11.75 0.83
CA HIS A 217 5.01 12.17 0.71
C HIS A 217 4.26 11.87 2.02
N THR A 218 3.06 12.43 2.12
CA THR A 218 2.04 12.02 3.09
C THR A 218 0.90 11.38 2.32
N ASP A 219 0.27 10.36 2.88
CA ASP A 219 -0.88 9.74 2.25
C ASP A 219 -2.06 10.73 2.21
N PRO A 220 -2.76 10.87 1.07
CA PRO A 220 -3.87 11.83 0.93
C PRO A 220 -5.22 11.30 1.45
N GLY A 221 -5.27 10.05 1.93
CA GLY A 221 -6.50 9.38 2.36
C GLY A 221 -6.71 9.40 3.88
N THR A 222 -7.84 8.84 4.33
CA THR A 222 -8.21 8.77 5.75
C THR A 222 -7.32 7.82 6.55
N ILE A 223 -7.07 6.63 6.03
CA ILE A 223 -6.24 5.60 6.66
C ILE A 223 -5.63 4.70 5.58
N THR A 224 -4.39 4.27 5.80
CA THR A 224 -3.68 3.33 4.93
C THR A 224 -3.33 2.08 5.74
N LEU A 225 -3.70 0.91 5.22
CA LEU A 225 -3.26 -0.39 5.76
C LEU A 225 -2.15 -0.93 4.87
N LEU A 226 -0.93 -0.95 5.40
CA LEU A 226 0.26 -1.42 4.68
C LEU A 226 0.65 -2.83 5.14
N LEU A 227 0.91 -3.70 4.17
CA LEU A 227 1.55 -5.00 4.36
C LEU A 227 2.94 -4.95 3.69
N GLN A 228 3.97 -5.43 4.38
CA GLN A 228 5.35 -5.51 3.88
C GLN A 228 5.85 -6.95 3.86
#